data_AF-A0A7W5C7T9-F1
#
_entry.id   AF-A0A7W5C7T9-F1
#
_cell.length_a   1.000
_cell.length_b   1.000
_cell.length_c   1.000
_cell.angle_alpha   90.00
_cell.angle_beta   90.00
_cell.angle_gamma   90.00
#
_symmetry.space_group_name_H-M   'P 1'
#
loop_
_entity.id
_entity.type
_entity.pdbx_description
1 polymer ?
#
loop_
_entity_poly.entity_id
_entity_poly.type
_entity_poly.pdbx_seq_one_letter_code
_entity_poly.pdbx_strand_id
1 'polypeptide(L)'
;MDLFRITIEFSMYIKSANVVVITGKFQGEFTGSILVDATNHAKRFVVNNIVHMNNKNTDQIKATISLSLKPDDYDVDKLVGKCLINPD
;
A
#
# COMPACT_ATOMS: atom_id res chain seq x y z
N MET A 1 -7.15 -18.47 -3.52
CA MET A 1 -6.30 -17.47 -2.86
C MET A 1 -6.98 -16.13 -3.01
N ASP A 2 -7.10 -15.34 -1.95
CA ASP A 2 -7.63 -13.98 -2.06
C ASP A 2 -6.58 -13.09 -2.73
N LEU A 3 -7.01 -12.33 -3.73
CA LEU A 3 -6.17 -11.35 -4.42
C LEU A 3 -5.68 -10.30 -3.41
N PHE A 4 -4.39 -9.97 -3.44
CA PHE A 4 -3.85 -8.96 -2.53
C PHE A 4 -4.51 -7.59 -2.78
N ARG A 5 -4.96 -6.97 -1.70
CA ARG A 5 -5.47 -5.59 -1.71
C ARG A 5 -5.10 -4.86 -0.44
N ILE A 6 -4.88 -3.56 -0.54
CA ILE A 6 -4.65 -2.67 0.59
C ILE A 6 -5.51 -1.41 0.46
N THR A 7 -6.29 -1.12 1.48
CA THR A 7 -6.96 0.19 1.63
C THR A 7 -6.06 1.11 2.43
N ILE A 8 -5.61 2.19 1.79
CA ILE A 8 -4.65 3.14 2.35
C ILE A 8 -5.32 3.97 3.44
N GLU A 9 -4.77 3.92 4.65
CA GLU A 9 -5.19 4.72 5.82
C GLU A 9 -4.23 5.87 6.09
N PHE A 10 -2.98 5.76 5.66
CA PHE A 10 -1.95 6.77 5.80
C PHE A 10 -1.00 6.77 4.60
N SER A 11 -0.53 7.94 4.21
CA SER A 11 0.48 8.12 3.17
C SER A 11 1.43 9.27 3.53
N MET A 12 2.72 9.12 3.21
CA MET A 12 3.73 10.14 3.45
C MET A 12 4.83 10.09 2.39
N TYR A 13 5.23 11.25 1.87
CA TYR A 13 6.43 11.35 1.03
C TYR A 13 7.67 11.59 1.88
N ILE A 14 8.63 10.68 1.83
CA ILE A 14 9.93 10.82 2.48
C ILE A 14 10.94 11.33 1.46
N LYS A 15 11.11 12.65 1.40
CA LYS A 15 11.97 13.32 0.41
C LYS A 15 13.43 12.85 0.46
N SER A 16 13.98 12.60 1.65
CA SER A 16 15.38 12.17 1.83
C SER A 16 15.67 10.79 1.22
N ALA A 17 14.67 9.90 1.18
CA ALA A 17 14.77 8.57 0.60
C ALA A 17 14.11 8.48 -0.79
N ASN A 18 13.46 9.55 -1.24
CA ASN A 18 12.67 9.62 -2.47
C ASN A 18 11.69 8.44 -2.59
N VAL A 19 10.87 8.21 -1.55
CA VAL A 19 9.85 7.16 -1.52
C VAL A 19 8.54 7.67 -0.94
N VAL A 20 7.44 7.07 -1.36
CA VAL A 20 6.13 7.24 -0.72
C VAL A 20 5.90 6.05 0.20
N VAL A 21 5.71 6.30 1.49
CA VAL A 21 5.32 5.28 2.45
C VAL A 21 3.81 5.31 2.59
N ILE A 22 3.16 4.17 2.40
CA ILE A 22 1.74 4.00 2.68
C ILE A 22 1.53 2.96 3.77
N THR A 23 0.51 3.14 4.59
CA THR A 23 0.05 2.15 5.57
C THR A 23 -1.44 1.95 5.43
N GLY A 24 -1.91 0.73 5.58
CA GLY A 24 -3.34 0.45 5.47
C GLY A 24 -3.71 -0.97 5.87
N LYS A 25 -5.03 -1.23 5.87
CA LYS A 25 -5.59 -2.56 6.05
C LYS A 25 -5.41 -3.35 4.76
N PHE A 26 -4.89 -4.57 4.88
CA PHE A 26 -4.69 -5.44 3.72
C PHE A 26 -5.43 -6.77 3.85
N GLN A 27 -5.62 -7.43 2.72
CA GLN A 27 -6.11 -8.80 2.60
C GLN A 27 -5.30 -9.51 1.53
N GLY A 28 -5.16 -10.83 1.67
CA GLY A 28 -4.40 -11.66 0.73
C GLY A 28 -2.90 -11.59 0.99
N GLU A 29 -2.16 -12.35 0.21
CA GLU A 29 -0.71 -12.40 0.24
C GLU A 29 -0.15 -11.66 -0.98
N PHE A 30 0.77 -10.72 -0.76
CA PHE A 30 1.40 -10.01 -1.86
C PHE A 30 2.58 -10.82 -2.40
N THR A 31 2.48 -11.25 -3.65
CA THR A 31 3.51 -12.03 -4.35
C THR A 31 4.15 -11.28 -5.52
N GLY A 32 3.69 -10.05 -5.78
CA GLY A 32 4.13 -9.22 -6.91
C GLY A 32 5.26 -8.25 -6.59
N SER A 33 5.49 -7.32 -7.51
CA SER A 33 6.37 -6.14 -7.31
C SER A 33 5.66 -4.84 -7.66
N ILE A 34 4.39 -4.93 -8.08
CA ILE A 34 3.60 -3.80 -8.57
C ILE A 34 2.23 -3.83 -7.91
N LEU A 35 1.74 -2.65 -7.58
CA LEU A 35 0.34 -2.42 -7.23
C LEU A 35 -0.29 -1.45 -8.21
N VAL A 36 -1.61 -1.52 -8.39
CA VAL A 36 -2.37 -0.56 -9.19
C VAL A 36 -3.55 -0.01 -8.40
N ASP A 37 -4.00 1.21 -8.72
CA ASP A 37 -5.26 1.73 -8.18
C ASP A 37 -6.42 0.89 -8.73
N ALA A 38 -7.24 0.32 -7.84
CA ALA A 38 -8.40 -0.50 -8.21
C ALA A 38 -9.42 0.23 -9.10
N THR A 39 -9.41 1.56 -9.10
CA THR A 39 -10.26 2.40 -9.96
C THR A 39 -9.59 2.87 -11.24
N ASN A 40 -8.26 2.71 -11.35
CA ASN A 40 -7.48 3.10 -12.52
C ASN A 40 -6.18 2.27 -12.65
N HIS A 41 -6.24 1.19 -13.41
CA HIS A 41 -5.12 0.25 -13.58
C HIS A 41 -3.95 0.81 -14.40
N ALA A 42 -4.12 1.93 -15.11
CA ALA A 42 -3.03 2.58 -15.84
C ALA A 42 -1.94 3.12 -14.90
N LYS A 43 -2.28 3.29 -13.62
CA LYS A 43 -1.42 3.89 -12.62
C LYS A 43 -0.79 2.81 -11.75
N ARG A 44 0.52 2.63 -11.94
CA ARG A 44 1.28 1.50 -11.40
C ARG A 44 2.29 2.00 -10.36
N PHE A 45 2.33 1.32 -9.24
CA PHE A 45 3.22 1.62 -8.13
C PHE A 45 4.21 0.48 -7.98
N VAL A 46 5.50 0.77 -8.11
CA VAL A 46 6.56 -0.23 -7.83
C VAL A 46 6.72 -0.32 -6.32
N VAL A 47 6.61 -1.54 -5.79
CA VAL A 47 6.79 -1.84 -4.37
C VAL A 47 8.26 -2.12 -4.11
N ASN A 48 8.90 -1.29 -3.28
CA ASN A 48 10.30 -1.44 -2.90
C ASN A 48 10.47 -2.37 -1.69
N ASN A 49 9.59 -2.22 -0.69
CA ASN A 49 9.66 -3.00 0.54
C ASN A 49 8.29 -3.10 1.20
N ILE A 50 8.10 -4.18 1.98
CA ILE A 50 6.88 -4.54 2.68
C ILE A 50 7.19 -4.84 4.14
N VAL A 51 6.46 -4.21 5.05
CA VAL A 51 6.55 -4.49 6.49
C VAL A 51 5.17 -4.83 7.02
N HIS A 52 5.01 -6.07 7.49
CA HIS A 52 3.80 -6.51 8.18
C HIS A 52 3.83 -6.07 9.64
N MET A 53 2.84 -5.29 10.05
CA MET A 53 2.71 -4.80 11.41
C MET A 53 1.58 -5.57 12.11
N ASN A 54 1.97 -6.49 12.98
CA ASN A 54 1.04 -7.17 13.89
C ASN A 54 0.86 -6.29 15.13
N ASN A 55 -0.28 -5.61 15.22
CA ASN A 55 -0.59 -4.83 16.42
C ASN A 55 -0.86 -5.80 17.59
N LYS A 56 -0.06 -5.69 18.65
CA LYS A 56 -0.16 -6.54 19.85
C LYS A 56 -1.33 -6.16 20.79
N ASN A 57 -2.12 -5.14 20.45
CA ASN A 57 -3.23 -4.69 21.28
C ASN A 57 -4.56 -4.66 20.52
N THR A 58 -5.55 -5.27 21.20
CA THR A 58 -7.01 -5.25 21.06
C THR A 58 -7.67 -6.10 19.98
N ASP A 59 -8.89 -6.53 20.32
CA ASP A 59 -9.84 -7.47 19.71
C ASP A 59 -10.26 -7.18 18.25
N GLN A 60 -9.44 -6.46 17.50
CA GLN A 60 -9.56 -6.25 16.07
C GLN A 60 -8.23 -6.64 15.45
N ILE A 61 -8.20 -7.80 14.78
CA ILE A 61 -7.09 -8.23 13.92
C ILE A 61 -7.01 -7.27 12.73
N LYS A 62 -6.53 -6.06 12.95
CA LYS A 62 -6.19 -5.09 11.91
C LYS A 62 -4.74 -5.33 11.57
N ALA A 63 -4.49 -6.35 10.75
CA ALA A 63 -3.21 -6.50 10.11
C ALA A 63 -3.00 -5.27 9.23
N THR A 64 -1.94 -4.51 9.52
CA THR A 64 -1.55 -3.35 8.70
C THR A 64 -0.25 -3.66 8.01
N ILE A 65 -0.08 -3.12 6.81
CA ILE A 65 1.12 -3.30 6.01
C ILE A 65 1.65 -1.93 5.63
N SER A 66 2.95 -1.72 5.83
CA SER A 66 3.63 -0.53 5.35
C SER A 66 4.36 -0.87 4.06
N LEU A 67 4.13 -0.05 3.02
CA LEU A 67 4.74 -0.24 1.72
C LEU A 67 5.53 1.01 1.34
N SER A 68 6.76 0.81 0.87
CA SER A 68 7.55 1.87 0.25
C SER A 68 7.36 1.81 -1.27
N LEU A 69 6.84 2.87 -1.86
CA LEU A 69 6.56 2.97 -3.28
C LEU A 69 7.53 3.94 -3.96
N LYS A 70 7.84 3.68 -5.23
CA LYS A 70 8.51 4.67 -6.08
C LYS A 70 7.59 5.91 -6.22
N PRO A 71 8.13 7.13 -6.03
CA PRO A 71 7.35 8.35 -6.26
C PRO A 71 7.02 8.43 -7.74
N ASP A 72 5.72 8.51 -8.00
CA ASP A 72 5.12 8.80 -9.31
C ASP A 72 4.52 10.22 -9.26
N ASP A 73 3.88 10.68 -10.32
CA ASP A 73 3.19 11.99 -10.41
C ASP A 73 1.97 12.14 -9.46
N TYR A 74 1.94 11.38 -8.36
CA TYR A 74 0.88 11.39 -7.38
C TYR A 74 1.14 12.36 -6.24
N ASP A 75 0.10 13.12 -5.95
CA ASP A 75 -0.06 13.82 -4.69
C ASP A 75 -0.35 12.79 -3.58
N VAL A 76 0.56 12.69 -2.62
CA VAL A 76 0.52 11.71 -1.53
C VAL A 76 -0.79 11.82 -0.74
N ASP A 77 -1.32 13.03 -0.59
CA ASP A 77 -2.56 13.27 0.15
C ASP A 77 -3.79 12.67 -0.55
N LYS A 78 -3.70 12.42 -1.87
CA LYS A 78 -4.76 11.79 -2.66
C LYS A 78 -4.75 10.26 -2.61
N LEU A 79 -3.74 9.66 -1.96
CA LEU A 79 -3.65 8.21 -1.80
C LEU A 79 -4.50 7.70 -0.64
N VAL A 80 -4.76 8.51 0.39
CA VAL A 80 -5.59 8.10 1.52
C VAL A 80 -7.01 7.77 1.04
N GLY A 81 -7.53 6.62 1.48
CA GLY A 81 -8.83 6.09 1.06
C GLY A 81 -8.82 5.34 -0.27
N LYS A 82 -7.71 5.35 -1.03
CA LYS A 82 -7.56 4.52 -2.23
C LYS A 82 -7.34 3.06 -1.87
N CYS A 83 -7.77 2.18 -2.78
CA CYS A 83 -7.49 0.75 -2.72
C CYS A 83 -6.47 0.40 -3.78
N LEU A 84 -5.31 -0.12 -3.36
CA LEU A 84 -4.33 -0.67 -4.28
C LEU A 84 -4.44 -2.19 -4.30
N ILE A 85 -4.34 -2.77 -5.49
CA ILE A 85 -4.48 -4.21 -5.71
C ILE A 85 -3.27 -4.77 -6.46
N ASN A 86 -2.97 -6.05 -6.27
CA ASN A 86 -2.09 -6.78 -7.17
C ASN A 86 -2.83 -6.95 -8.51
N PRO A 87 -2.28 -6.51 -9.67
CA PRO A 87 -2.94 -6.67 -10.96
C PRO A 87 -2.96 -8.12 -11.48
N ASP A 88 -2.14 -9.01 -10.90
CA ASP A 88 -2.00 -10.42 -11.28
C ASP A 88 -2.77 -11.38 -10.36
#